data_AF-A0A7K7EAB1-F1
#
_entry.id   AF-A0A7K7EAB1-F1
#
_cell.length_a   1.000
_cell.length_b   1.000
_cell.length_c   1.000
_cell.angle_alpha   90.00
_cell.angle_beta   90.00
_cell.angle_gamma   90.00
#
_symmetry.space_group_name_H-M   'P 1'
#
loop_
_entity.id
_entity.type
_entity.pdbx_description
1 polymer ?
#
loop_
_entity_poly.entity_id
_entity_poly.type
_entity_poly.pdbx_seq_one_letter_code
_entity_poly.pdbx_strand_id
1 'polypeptide(L)'
;MRRHSCFVFLFCGIFLPGIFGFPQTNTSIDCDSLLPNYEAEPQTSAPPYIIAVSFDNFEPGNEVQVTLEALGDAGFKGFNLQAREIDGDVPVGTFKITDPNTKGLECHNVTNSAVSHANSDVKQKVTTTWIAPKDVRELQFIATVVQNLENFWVGIQSKTLTPTHSESVNGTEKSKRKVCFNV
;
A
#
# COMPACT_ATOMS: atom_id res chain seq x y z
N MET A 1 -27.38 -29.97 -73.79
CA MET A 1 -26.94 -30.75 -72.62
C MET A 1 -25.91 -29.94 -71.85
N ARG A 2 -26.21 -29.65 -70.57
CA ARG A 2 -25.50 -28.76 -69.65
C ARG A 2 -24.12 -29.33 -69.31
N ARG A 3 -23.04 -28.57 -69.49
CA ARG A 3 -21.71 -28.92 -68.99
C ARG A 3 -21.55 -28.25 -67.64
N HIS A 4 -21.61 -29.05 -66.58
CA HIS A 4 -21.56 -28.58 -65.19
C HIS A 4 -20.15 -28.10 -64.82
N SER A 5 -20.13 -26.88 -64.30
CA SER A 5 -18.98 -26.17 -63.78
C SER A 5 -18.52 -26.81 -62.47
N CYS A 6 -17.26 -27.23 -62.38
CA CYS A 6 -16.62 -27.61 -61.12
C CYS A 6 -15.66 -26.49 -60.70
N PHE A 7 -16.21 -25.45 -60.06
CA PHE A 7 -15.42 -24.51 -59.28
C PHE A 7 -15.11 -25.16 -57.93
N VAL A 8 -13.91 -25.69 -57.77
CA VAL A 8 -13.40 -26.15 -56.48
C VAL A 8 -12.91 -24.91 -55.73
N PHE A 9 -13.76 -24.33 -54.88
CA PHE A 9 -13.35 -23.30 -53.93
C PHE A 9 -12.70 -23.98 -52.73
N LEU A 10 -11.37 -23.95 -52.69
CA LEU A 10 -10.56 -24.41 -51.57
C LEU A 10 -10.61 -23.33 -50.48
N PHE A 11 -11.61 -23.41 -49.59
CA PHE A 11 -11.70 -22.57 -48.39
C PHE A 11 -10.61 -23.01 -47.41
N CYS A 12 -9.42 -22.41 -47.52
CA CYS A 12 -8.38 -22.51 -46.51
C CYS A 12 -8.82 -21.67 -45.31
N GLY A 13 -9.44 -22.32 -44.31
CA GLY A 13 -9.87 -21.69 -43.07
C GLY A 13 -8.65 -21.18 -42.31
N ILE A 14 -8.47 -19.87 -42.27
CA ILE A 14 -7.50 -19.21 -41.40
C ILE A 14 -7.99 -19.39 -39.96
N PHE A 15 -7.43 -20.37 -39.25
CA PHE A 15 -7.54 -20.45 -37.80
C PHE A 15 -6.72 -19.30 -37.21
N LEU A 16 -7.37 -18.17 -36.96
CA LEU A 16 -6.82 -17.16 -36.06
C LEU A 16 -6.88 -17.77 -34.65
N PRO A 17 -5.75 -18.03 -33.97
CA PRO A 17 -5.80 -18.42 -32.58
C PRO A 17 -6.44 -17.26 -31.82
N GLY A 18 -7.62 -17.51 -31.25
CA GLY A 18 -8.25 -16.58 -30.34
C GLY A 18 -7.29 -16.34 -29.20
N ILE A 19 -6.67 -15.16 -29.19
CA ILE A 19 -5.90 -14.68 -28.05
C ILE A 19 -6.96 -14.46 -26.97
N PHE A 20 -7.16 -15.46 -26.10
CA PHE A 20 -7.89 -15.28 -24.86
C PHE A 20 -7.06 -14.35 -23.99
N GLY A 21 -7.19 -13.04 -24.25
CA GLY A 21 -6.83 -12.03 -23.27
C GLY A 21 -7.74 -12.26 -22.08
N PHE A 22 -7.21 -12.84 -21.01
CA PHE A 22 -7.90 -12.84 -19.73
C PHE A 22 -8.21 -11.37 -19.40
N PRO A 23 -9.46 -11.02 -19.08
CA PRO A 23 -9.72 -9.69 -18.57
C PRO A 23 -8.85 -9.53 -17.33
N GLN A 24 -7.94 -8.55 -17.34
CA GLN A 24 -7.40 -8.06 -16.08
C GLN A 24 -8.62 -7.61 -15.30
N THR A 25 -9.06 -8.42 -14.34
CA THR A 25 -10.14 -8.07 -13.44
C THR A 25 -9.70 -6.76 -12.78
N ASN A 26 -10.39 -5.66 -13.06
CA ASN A 26 -10.16 -4.35 -12.45
C ASN A 26 -10.53 -4.44 -10.96
N THR A 27 -9.70 -5.16 -10.21
CA THR A 27 -9.81 -5.32 -8.76
C THR A 27 -9.21 -4.07 -8.14
N SER A 28 -10.08 -3.24 -7.59
CA SER A 28 -9.70 -2.07 -6.80
C SER A 28 -10.00 -2.35 -5.34
N ILE A 29 -9.16 -1.83 -4.47
CA ILE A 29 -9.39 -1.83 -3.02
C ILE A 29 -9.80 -0.42 -2.65
N ASP A 30 -10.98 -0.27 -2.09
CA ASP A 30 -11.55 0.99 -1.68
C ASP A 30 -10.66 1.69 -0.64
N CYS A 31 -10.53 3.01 -0.74
CA CYS A 31 -9.61 3.75 0.11
C CYS A 31 -10.08 3.81 1.56
N ASP A 32 -11.39 3.83 1.80
CA ASP A 32 -11.98 4.10 3.11
C ASP A 32 -12.18 2.80 3.88
N SER A 33 -12.92 1.87 3.28
CA SER A 33 -13.22 0.55 3.85
C SER A 33 -12.04 -0.41 3.80
N LEU A 34 -11.05 -0.15 2.94
CA LEU A 34 -9.96 -1.09 2.62
C LEU A 34 -10.46 -2.43 2.08
N LEU A 35 -11.70 -2.50 1.61
CA LEU A 35 -12.28 -3.70 1.05
C LEU A 35 -12.07 -3.76 -0.47
N PRO A 36 -11.76 -4.95 -1.02
CA PRO A 36 -11.82 -5.16 -2.46
C PRO A 36 -13.24 -5.01 -3.02
N ASN A 37 -13.35 -4.62 -4.29
CA ASN A 37 -14.62 -4.38 -4.98
C ASN A 37 -15.34 -5.64 -5.51
N TYR A 38 -15.13 -6.81 -4.90
CA TYR A 38 -15.74 -8.07 -5.32
C TYR A 38 -16.41 -8.79 -4.15
N GLU A 39 -17.37 -9.67 -4.47
CA GLU A 39 -18.18 -10.40 -3.49
C GLU A 39 -17.36 -11.54 -2.86
N ALA A 40 -16.54 -11.21 -1.86
CA ALA A 40 -15.89 -12.16 -0.98
C ALA A 40 -15.67 -11.53 0.40
N GLU A 41 -15.64 -12.35 1.44
CA GLU A 41 -15.39 -11.90 2.81
C GLU A 41 -13.90 -12.04 3.16
N PRO A 42 -13.35 -11.13 4.00
CA PRO A 42 -11.96 -11.21 4.42
C PRO A 42 -11.71 -12.46 5.26
N GLN A 43 -10.49 -12.98 5.16
CA GLN A 43 -10.03 -14.09 5.97
C GLN A 43 -9.97 -13.68 7.45
N THR A 44 -10.46 -14.56 8.32
CA THR A 44 -10.50 -14.36 9.78
C THR A 44 -9.29 -14.97 10.49
N SER A 45 -8.49 -15.75 9.76
CA SER A 45 -7.23 -16.31 10.24
C SER A 45 -6.16 -15.21 10.40
N ALA A 46 -5.12 -15.50 11.17
CA ALA A 46 -3.98 -14.59 11.28
C ALA A 46 -3.34 -14.38 9.89
N PRO A 47 -3.10 -13.13 9.46
CA PRO A 47 -2.51 -12.85 8.15
C PRO A 47 -1.06 -13.34 8.09
N PRO A 48 -0.64 -14.03 7.01
CA PRO A 48 0.76 -14.41 6.80
C PRO A 48 1.59 -13.23 6.24
N TYR A 49 1.37 -12.01 6.74
CA TYR A 49 1.96 -10.78 6.22
C TYR A 49 2.34 -9.85 7.37
N ILE A 50 3.43 -9.10 7.18
CA ILE A 50 3.88 -8.08 8.13
C ILE A 50 4.17 -6.76 7.43
N ILE A 51 3.99 -5.66 8.17
CA ILE A 51 4.44 -4.33 7.75
C ILE A 51 5.59 -3.89 8.65
N ALA A 52 6.78 -3.80 8.07
CA ALA A 52 7.98 -3.32 8.75
C ALA A 52 8.25 -1.86 8.38
N VAL A 53 8.75 -1.09 9.35
CA VAL A 53 9.07 0.32 9.21
C VAL A 53 10.49 0.58 9.70
N SER A 54 11.21 1.52 9.08
CA SER A 54 12.61 1.79 9.43
C SER A 54 12.79 2.42 10.82
N PHE A 55 11.81 3.21 11.30
CA PHE A 55 11.82 3.88 12.61
C PHE A 55 10.42 3.88 13.22
N ASP A 56 10.31 4.03 14.56
CA ASP A 56 9.05 4.18 15.31
C ASP A 56 8.76 5.63 15.72
N ASN A 57 9.66 6.54 15.42
CA ASN A 57 9.48 7.97 15.64
C ASN A 57 9.72 8.74 14.35
N PHE A 58 9.07 9.89 14.22
CA PHE A 58 9.19 10.73 13.02
C PHE A 58 9.03 12.21 13.34
N GLU A 59 9.68 13.04 12.53
CA GLU A 59 9.43 14.47 12.43
C GLU A 59 8.83 14.79 11.04
N PRO A 60 8.13 15.93 10.89
CA PRO A 60 7.63 16.36 9.59
C PRO A 60 8.75 16.39 8.53
N GLY A 61 8.49 15.81 7.37
CA GLY A 61 9.45 15.69 6.27
C GLY A 61 10.39 14.47 6.35
N ASN A 62 10.35 13.67 7.42
CA ASN A 62 11.09 12.41 7.45
C ASN A 62 10.63 11.46 6.34
N GLU A 63 11.59 10.78 5.72
CA GLU A 63 11.38 9.69 4.77
C GLU A 63 11.50 8.35 5.52
N VAL A 64 10.36 7.72 5.82
CA VAL A 64 10.30 6.43 6.50
C VAL A 64 10.17 5.32 5.46
N GLN A 65 11.09 4.35 5.46
CA GLN A 65 10.91 3.15 4.62
C GLN A 65 9.86 2.24 5.23
N VAL A 66 8.92 1.82 4.40
CA VAL A 66 7.81 0.92 4.75
C VAL A 66 7.89 -0.29 3.84
N THR A 67 7.92 -1.47 4.45
CA THR A 67 8.01 -2.75 3.75
C THR A 67 6.79 -3.58 4.09
N LEU A 68 6.08 -4.04 3.06
CA LEU A 68 5.06 -5.09 3.18
C LEU A 68 5.68 -6.41 2.71
N GLU A 69 5.67 -7.42 3.59
CA GLU A 69 6.38 -8.68 3.38
C GLU A 69 5.51 -9.89 3.71
N ALA A 70 5.53 -10.90 2.85
CA ALA A 70 4.90 -12.19 3.08
C ALA A 70 5.78 -13.10 3.93
N LEU A 71 5.15 -13.86 4.81
CA LEU A 71 5.81 -14.87 5.64
C LEU A 71 5.75 -16.23 4.95
N GLY A 72 6.85 -16.98 5.00
CA GLY A 72 6.93 -18.32 4.42
C GLY A 72 6.78 -18.30 2.89
N ASP A 73 5.83 -19.08 2.38
CA ASP A 73 5.56 -19.27 0.94
C ASP A 73 4.27 -18.58 0.46
N ALA A 74 3.59 -17.78 1.30
CA ALA A 74 2.26 -17.24 1.01
C ALA A 74 2.20 -16.37 -0.25
N GLY A 75 3.15 -15.42 -0.40
CA GLY A 75 3.12 -14.40 -1.45
C GLY A 75 1.82 -13.57 -1.51
N PHE A 76 1.80 -12.53 -2.34
CA PHE A 76 0.60 -11.73 -2.60
C PHE A 76 0.62 -11.11 -4.00
N LYS A 77 -0.57 -10.84 -4.56
CA LYS A 77 -0.72 -10.28 -5.91
C LYS A 77 -1.18 -8.83 -5.88
N GLY A 78 -2.11 -8.51 -4.97
CA GLY A 78 -2.67 -7.18 -4.79
C GLY A 78 -2.53 -6.70 -3.35
N PHE A 79 -2.52 -5.39 -3.16
CA PHE A 79 -2.54 -4.77 -1.84
C PHE A 79 -3.00 -3.30 -1.94
N ASN A 80 -3.40 -2.74 -0.81
CA ASN A 80 -3.57 -1.30 -0.59
C ASN A 80 -2.93 -0.98 0.77
N LEU A 81 -1.92 -0.11 0.78
CA LEU A 81 -1.13 0.27 1.96
C LEU A 81 -1.28 1.78 2.18
N GLN A 82 -1.64 2.17 3.40
CA GLN A 82 -1.88 3.56 3.79
C GLN A 82 -1.29 3.81 5.18
N ALA A 83 -1.01 5.06 5.52
CA ALA A 83 -0.77 5.48 6.90
C ALA A 83 -2.05 6.13 7.43
N ARG A 84 -2.51 5.76 8.63
CA ARG A 84 -3.68 6.35 9.30
C ARG A 84 -3.34 6.65 10.75
N GLU A 85 -3.84 7.77 11.28
CA GLU A 85 -3.79 8.03 12.72
C GLU A 85 -4.54 6.92 13.49
N ILE A 86 -4.16 6.65 14.74
CA ILE A 86 -4.75 5.54 15.53
C ILE A 86 -6.28 5.61 15.63
N ASP A 87 -6.85 6.82 15.69
CA ASP A 87 -8.30 7.07 15.74
C ASP A 87 -8.83 7.68 14.43
N GLY A 88 -8.08 7.57 13.34
CA GLY A 88 -8.38 8.20 12.07
C GLY A 88 -8.68 7.20 10.96
N ASP A 89 -9.67 7.51 10.13
CA ASP A 89 -10.05 6.69 8.98
C ASP A 89 -9.49 7.20 7.64
N VAL A 90 -8.79 8.34 7.67
CA VAL A 90 -8.28 9.02 6.49
C VAL A 90 -6.77 8.82 6.36
N PRO A 91 -6.25 8.53 5.16
CA PRO A 91 -4.82 8.47 4.91
C PRO A 91 -4.10 9.78 5.24
N VAL A 92 -2.93 9.67 5.87
CA VAL A 92 -2.05 10.80 6.19
C VAL A 92 -0.68 10.66 5.53
N GLY A 93 -0.12 11.78 5.08
CA GLY A 93 1.17 11.81 4.39
C GLY A 93 1.09 11.32 2.95
N THR A 94 2.26 11.14 2.33
CA THR A 94 2.37 10.71 0.94
C THR A 94 3.49 9.72 0.76
N PHE A 95 3.38 8.89 -0.27
CA PHE A 95 4.39 7.91 -0.63
C PHE A 95 5.19 8.35 -1.84
N LYS A 96 6.49 8.12 -1.75
CA LYS A 96 7.42 8.17 -2.87
C LYS A 96 7.57 6.75 -3.42
N ILE A 97 7.09 6.58 -4.65
CA ILE A 97 7.06 5.29 -5.32
C ILE A 97 8.44 5.00 -5.90
N THR A 98 9.13 4.02 -5.34
CA THR A 98 10.49 3.61 -5.74
C THR A 98 10.55 2.18 -6.27
N ASP A 99 9.65 1.31 -5.83
CA ASP A 99 9.57 -0.08 -6.28
C ASP A 99 8.72 -0.19 -7.56
N PRO A 100 9.25 -0.75 -8.66
CA PRO A 100 8.54 -0.87 -9.94
C PRO A 100 7.30 -1.78 -9.88
N ASN A 101 7.17 -2.60 -8.84
CA ASN A 101 6.01 -3.45 -8.60
C ASN A 101 4.87 -2.72 -7.89
N THR A 102 5.06 -1.44 -7.60
CA THR A 102 4.13 -0.60 -6.86
C THR A 102 3.72 0.62 -7.67
N LYS A 103 2.53 1.14 -7.37
CA LYS A 103 2.02 2.40 -7.91
C LYS A 103 1.34 3.18 -6.79
N GLY A 104 1.39 4.51 -6.89
CA GLY A 104 0.64 5.37 -6.00
C GLY A 104 -0.84 5.39 -6.38
N LEU A 105 -1.69 5.52 -5.38
CA LEU A 105 -3.12 5.79 -5.53
C LEU A 105 -3.43 7.15 -4.93
N GLU A 106 -4.42 7.81 -5.51
CA GLU A 106 -5.02 9.02 -4.94
C GLU A 106 -6.23 8.61 -4.11
N CYS A 107 -6.12 8.80 -2.79
CA CYS A 107 -7.24 8.71 -1.86
C CYS A 107 -7.46 10.10 -1.26
N HIS A 108 -8.72 10.48 -1.02
CA HIS A 108 -9.06 11.77 -0.41
C HIS A 108 -8.46 12.99 -1.15
N ASN A 109 -8.36 12.93 -2.49
CA ASN A 109 -7.77 13.98 -3.34
C ASN A 109 -6.30 14.29 -3.03
N VAL A 110 -5.57 13.34 -2.41
CA VAL A 110 -4.14 13.46 -2.12
C VAL A 110 -3.39 12.43 -2.97
N THR A 111 -2.63 12.91 -3.94
CA THR A 111 -1.84 12.04 -4.81
C THR A 111 -0.81 11.23 -3.99
N ASN A 112 -0.72 9.93 -4.27
CA ASN A 112 0.14 8.98 -3.58
C ASN A 112 -0.11 8.93 -2.06
N SER A 113 -1.32 9.19 -1.58
CA SER A 113 -1.69 8.98 -0.18
C SER A 113 -1.78 7.49 0.19
N ALA A 114 -1.84 6.62 -0.81
CA ALA A 114 -1.87 5.18 -0.67
C ALA A 114 -0.96 4.51 -1.73
N VAL A 115 -0.55 3.27 -1.47
CA VAL A 115 0.26 2.46 -2.39
C VAL A 115 -0.46 1.17 -2.73
N SER A 116 -0.42 0.80 -4.01
CA SER A 116 -0.97 -0.47 -4.50
C SER A 116 -0.02 -1.15 -5.47
N HIS A 117 -0.43 -2.33 -5.94
CA HIS A 117 0.29 -3.14 -6.90
C HIS A 117 0.28 -2.53 -8.32
N ALA A 118 1.42 -2.59 -9.02
CA ALA A 118 1.54 -2.18 -10.41
C ALA A 118 1.00 -3.24 -11.40
N ASN A 119 1.14 -4.52 -11.05
CA ASN A 119 0.75 -5.68 -11.83
C ASN A 119 0.27 -6.82 -10.90
N SER A 120 -0.31 -7.88 -11.46
CA SER A 120 -0.82 -9.04 -10.71
C SER A 120 0.22 -10.14 -10.47
N ASP A 121 1.50 -9.89 -10.76
CA ASP A 121 2.56 -10.86 -10.50
C ASP A 121 2.70 -11.11 -9.00
N VAL A 122 3.11 -12.33 -8.64
CA VAL A 122 3.29 -12.71 -7.23
C VAL A 122 4.50 -11.98 -6.67
N LYS A 123 4.30 -11.32 -5.53
CA LYS A 123 5.30 -10.57 -4.78
C LYS A 123 5.49 -11.26 -3.43
N GLN A 124 6.75 -11.35 -3.00
CA GLN A 124 7.08 -11.74 -1.62
C GLN A 124 7.28 -10.51 -0.74
N LYS A 125 7.68 -9.39 -1.34
CA LYS A 125 8.02 -8.16 -0.65
C LYS A 125 7.85 -6.97 -1.58
N VAL A 126 7.38 -5.85 -1.02
CA VAL A 126 7.44 -4.54 -1.65
C VAL A 126 7.95 -3.52 -0.65
N THR A 127 8.71 -2.53 -1.12
CA THR A 127 9.22 -1.44 -0.28
C THR A 127 8.84 -0.09 -0.88
N THR A 128 8.37 0.82 -0.04
CA THR A 128 8.03 2.19 -0.42
C THR A 128 8.57 3.16 0.64
N THR A 129 8.60 4.44 0.32
CA THR A 129 9.02 5.49 1.26
C THR A 129 7.84 6.39 1.57
N TRP A 130 7.45 6.47 2.83
CA TRP A 130 6.43 7.39 3.32
C TRP A 130 7.07 8.71 3.78
N ILE A 131 6.46 9.83 3.42
CA ILE A 131 6.90 11.18 3.77
C ILE A 131 5.95 11.73 4.84
N ALA A 132 6.52 12.01 6.01
CA ALA A 132 5.76 12.52 7.14
C ALA A 132 5.19 13.92 6.87
N PRO A 133 3.87 14.14 6.98
CA PRO A 133 3.27 15.46 6.89
C PRO A 133 3.47 16.25 8.20
N LYS A 134 3.01 17.51 8.22
CA LYS A 134 2.92 18.29 9.45
C LYS A 134 1.66 17.91 10.25
N ASP A 135 1.70 18.17 11.55
CA ASP A 135 0.53 18.13 12.45
C ASP A 135 -0.21 16.79 12.50
N VAL A 136 0.53 15.69 12.38
CA VAL A 136 0.00 14.32 12.51
C VAL A 136 0.38 13.72 13.84
N ARG A 137 -0.60 13.05 14.48
CA ARG A 137 -0.45 12.35 15.75
C ARG A 137 0.17 10.98 15.55
N GLU A 138 0.11 10.16 16.60
CA GLU A 138 0.44 8.75 16.50
C GLU A 138 -0.35 8.07 15.38
N LEU A 139 0.34 7.25 14.61
CA LEU A 139 -0.22 6.60 13.42
C LEU A 139 0.26 5.17 13.28
N GLN A 140 -0.42 4.41 12.43
CA GLN A 140 0.00 3.09 11.97
C GLN A 140 -0.09 3.02 10.46
N PHE A 141 0.74 2.18 9.87
CA PHE A 141 0.51 1.73 8.50
C PHE A 141 -0.48 0.58 8.54
N ILE A 142 -1.52 0.69 7.72
CA ILE A 142 -2.58 -0.30 7.58
C ILE A 142 -2.61 -0.81 6.14
N ALA A 143 -2.82 -2.11 5.98
CA ALA A 143 -2.94 -2.71 4.66
C ALA A 143 -4.06 -3.73 4.54
N THR A 144 -4.59 -3.79 3.32
CA THR A 144 -5.28 -4.96 2.79
C THR A 144 -4.35 -5.69 1.85
N VAL A 145 -4.26 -7.01 1.97
CA VAL A 145 -3.40 -7.86 1.16
C VAL A 145 -4.24 -8.94 0.51
N VAL A 146 -4.12 -9.05 -0.81
CA VAL A 146 -4.87 -9.98 -1.67
C VAL A 146 -3.90 -11.02 -2.21
N GLN A 147 -4.05 -12.26 -1.76
CA GLN A 147 -3.33 -13.41 -2.31
C GLN A 147 -4.01 -13.87 -3.61
N ASN A 148 -5.33 -13.98 -3.58
CA ASN A 148 -6.21 -14.26 -4.72
C ASN A 148 -7.64 -13.76 -4.39
N LEU A 149 -8.59 -13.92 -5.33
CA LEU A 149 -9.96 -13.40 -5.18
C LEU A 149 -10.73 -13.99 -3.98
N GLU A 150 -10.33 -15.16 -3.48
CA GLU A 150 -10.98 -15.81 -2.34
C GLU A 150 -10.20 -15.63 -1.03
N ASN A 151 -8.90 -15.30 -1.12
CA ASN A 151 -7.99 -15.23 0.02
C ASN A 151 -7.37 -13.83 0.09
N PHE A 152 -7.91 -13.02 0.99
CA PHE A 152 -7.41 -11.69 1.30
C PHE A 152 -7.62 -11.36 2.78
N TRP A 153 -6.77 -10.49 3.31
CA TRP A 153 -6.80 -10.05 4.70
C TRP A 153 -6.86 -8.53 4.73
N VAL A 154 -7.64 -7.99 5.65
CA VAL A 154 -7.88 -6.55 5.81
C VAL A 154 -7.40 -6.14 7.19
N GLY A 155 -6.88 -4.93 7.32
CA GLY A 155 -6.49 -4.38 8.62
C GLY A 155 -5.18 -4.95 9.17
N ILE A 156 -4.25 -5.37 8.29
CA ILE A 156 -2.89 -5.70 8.70
C ILE A 156 -2.20 -4.41 9.13
N GLN A 157 -1.69 -4.34 10.36
CA GLN A 157 -1.11 -3.12 10.95
C GLN A 157 0.39 -3.25 11.20
N SER A 158 1.12 -2.16 11.02
CA SER A 158 2.50 -2.01 11.50
C SER A 158 2.54 -1.74 13.02
N LYS A 159 3.75 -1.65 13.58
CA LYS A 159 3.94 -0.95 14.86
C LYS A 159 3.48 0.52 14.75
N THR A 160 3.11 1.11 15.88
CA THR A 160 2.76 2.53 15.97
C THR A 160 4.00 3.40 15.77
N LEU A 161 3.82 4.49 15.03
CA LEU A 161 4.79 5.56 14.86
C LEU A 161 4.36 6.77 15.69
N THR A 162 5.30 7.37 16.40
CA THR A 162 5.06 8.51 17.30
C THR A 162 5.76 9.76 16.78
N PRO A 163 5.08 10.92 16.67
CA PRO A 163 5.75 12.15 16.31
C PRO A 163 6.75 12.56 17.41
N THR A 164 7.96 12.93 17.02
CA THR A 164 8.91 13.54 17.94
C THR A 164 8.45 14.97 18.21
N HIS A 165 7.78 15.20 19.33
CA HIS A 165 7.49 16.56 19.78
C HIS A 165 8.81 17.29 20.07
N SER A 166 9.23 18.15 19.15
CA SER A 166 10.19 19.20 19.48
C SER A 166 9.45 20.20 20.37
N GLU A 167 9.50 20.02 21.69
CA GLU A 167 9.18 21.10 22.61
C GLU A 167 10.10 22.29 22.26
N SER A 168 9.55 23.32 21.62
CA SER A 168 10.19 24.63 21.65
C SER A 168 10.17 25.08 23.11
N VAL A 169 11.26 24.84 23.84
CA VAL A 169 11.49 25.38 25.17
C VAL A 169 11.56 26.90 25.05
N ASN A 170 10.40 27.56 25.02
CA ASN A 170 10.27 28.97 25.38
C ASN A 170 10.23 29.05 26.91
N GLY A 171 11.35 28.69 27.53
CA GLY A 171 11.59 28.80 28.95
C GLY A 171 12.72 29.78 29.19
N THR A 172 12.39 31.05 29.38
CA THR A 172 13.33 32.07 29.85
C THR A 172 13.69 31.81 31.32
N GLU A 173 14.47 30.76 31.60
CA GLU A 173 15.05 30.56 32.93
C GLU A 173 16.34 31.37 33.06
N LYS A 174 16.21 32.58 33.62
CA LYS A 174 17.34 33.33 34.19
C LYS A 174 17.96 32.49 35.31
N SER A 175 19.06 31.81 35.00
CA SER A 175 19.96 31.21 35.99
C SER A 175 20.51 32.28 36.93
N LYS A 176 19.89 32.43 38.12
CA LYS A 176 20.51 33.14 39.25
C LYS A 176 21.53 32.19 39.89
N ARG A 177 22.81 32.34 39.55
CA ARG A 177 23.90 31.74 40.35
C ARG A 177 23.93 32.40 41.73
N LYS A 178 23.55 31.66 42.77
CA LYS A 178 23.92 31.93 44.16
C LYS A 178 25.41 31.63 44.30
N VAL A 179 26.21 32.66 44.53
CA VAL A 179 27.61 32.51 44.94
C VAL A 179 27.62 32.32 46.46
N CYS A 180 28.02 31.15 46.92
CA CYS A 180 28.32 30.91 48.33
C CYS A 180 29.82 31.15 48.55
N PHE A 181 30.17 32.15 49.35
CA PHE A 181 31.49 32.28 49.98
C PHE A 181 31.38 31.67 51.37
N ASN A 182 32.22 30.68 51.68
CA ASN A 182 32.47 30.26 53.05
C ASN A 182 33.65 31.09 53.59
N VAL A 183 33.45 31.69 54.76
CA VAL A 183 34.48 32.24 55.65
C VAL A 183 34.97 31.14 56.58
#